data_AF-A0A7V4EMV9-F1
#
_entry.id   AF-A0A7V4EMV9-F1
#
_cell.length_a   1.000
_cell.length_b   1.000
_cell.length_c   1.000
_cell.angle_alpha   90.00
_cell.angle_beta   90.00
_cell.angle_gamma   90.00
#
_symmetry.space_group_name_H-M   'P 1'
#
loop_
_entity.id
_entity.type
_entity.pdbx_description
1 polymer ?
#
loop_
_entity_poly.entity_id
_entity_poly.type
_entity_poly.pdbx_seq_one_letter_code
_entity_poly.pdbx_strand_id
1 'polypeptide(L)'
;MQNLLHDIKCIELPLIMTQVRINLILMIIGTLQAYGEILVVLGDTGGPQGVAMVPGLYMFRNAFVEGYAGKACAIGLLLFVFILILTEINNRYVRVEK
;
A
#
# COMPACT_ATOMS: atom_id res chain seq x y z
N MET A 1 19.39 -29.42 16.80
CA MET A 1 18.85 -28.60 15.70
C MET A 1 17.32 -28.55 15.67
N GLN A 2 16.59 -29.61 16.12
CA GLN A 2 15.12 -29.63 16.14
C GLN A 2 14.47 -28.66 17.16
N ASN A 3 15.11 -28.39 18.30
CA ASN A 3 14.57 -27.44 19.30
C ASN A 3 14.57 -25.97 18.82
N LEU A 4 15.54 -25.57 17.99
CA LEU A 4 15.65 -24.18 17.50
C LEU A 4 14.45 -23.79 16.61
N LEU A 5 13.96 -24.71 15.80
CA LEU A 5 12.78 -24.46 14.96
C LEU A 5 11.49 -24.36 15.78
N HIS A 6 11.42 -25.08 16.91
CA HIS A 6 10.30 -25.00 17.83
C HIS A 6 10.29 -23.67 18.58
N ASP A 7 11.46 -23.22 19.05
CA ASP A 7 11.61 -21.94 19.76
C ASP A 7 11.28 -20.73 18.86
N ILE A 8 11.75 -20.73 17.61
CA ILE A 8 11.43 -19.67 16.64
C ILE A 8 9.92 -19.58 16.35
N LYS A 9 9.24 -20.73 16.20
CA LYS A 9 7.80 -20.77 15.89
C LYS A 9 6.90 -20.45 17.07
N CYS A 10 7.26 -20.90 18.27
CA CYS A 10 6.37 -20.82 19.44
C CYS A 10 6.70 -19.66 20.37
N ILE A 11 7.92 -19.11 20.34
CA ILE A 11 8.36 -18.05 21.25
C ILE A 11 8.62 -16.76 20.48
N GLU A 12 9.46 -16.79 19.44
CA GLU A 12 9.85 -15.55 18.73
C GLU A 12 8.74 -15.03 17.81
N LEU A 13 8.11 -15.91 17.02
CA LEU A 13 7.01 -15.58 16.11
C LEU A 13 5.84 -14.84 16.78
N PRO A 14 5.28 -15.30 17.91
CA PRO A 14 4.23 -14.55 18.60
C PRO A 14 4.72 -13.23 19.22
N LEU A 15 5.99 -13.16 19.66
CA LEU A 15 6.57 -11.93 20.22
C LEU A 15 6.66 -10.81 19.17
N ILE A 16 7.10 -11.16 17.95
CA ILE A 16 7.20 -10.19 16.84
C ILE A 16 5.89 -10.00 16.08
N MET A 17 4.87 -10.85 16.31
CA MET A 17 3.60 -10.81 15.61
C MET A 17 2.96 -9.42 15.66
N THR A 18 3.07 -8.71 16.79
CA THR A 18 2.57 -7.33 16.94
C THR A 18 3.31 -6.34 16.02
N GLN A 19 4.62 -6.51 15.86
CA GLN A 19 5.42 -5.67 14.96
C GLN A 19 5.15 -5.98 13.49
N VAL A 20 5.11 -7.26 13.13
CA VAL A 20 4.81 -7.74 11.76
C VAL A 20 3.45 -7.21 11.30
N ARG A 21 2.47 -7.17 12.21
CA ARG A 21 1.13 -6.63 11.96
C ARG A 21 1.13 -5.15 11.56
N ILE A 22 1.81 -4.30 12.33
CA ILE A 22 1.93 -2.87 12.02
C ILE A 22 2.67 -2.69 10.70
N ASN A 23 3.75 -3.45 10.49
CA ASN A 23 4.54 -3.36 9.28
C ASN A 23 3.72 -3.75 8.05
N LEU A 24 2.90 -4.80 8.13
CA LEU A 24 2.01 -5.25 7.05
C LEU A 24 1.00 -4.17 6.65
N ILE A 25 0.40 -3.47 7.61
CA ILE A 25 -0.50 -2.33 7.34
C ILE A 25 0.25 -1.23 6.57
N LEU A 26 1.41 -0.83 7.08
CA LEU A 26 2.23 0.22 6.47
C LEU A 26 2.71 -0.18 5.08
N MET A 27 3.04 -1.46 4.86
CA MET A 27 3.47 -1.98 3.56
C MET A 27 2.33 -1.92 2.54
N ILE A 28 1.11 -2.30 2.93
CA ILE A 28 -0.06 -2.22 2.06
C ILE A 28 -0.35 -0.76 1.68
N ILE A 29 -0.35 0.15 2.66
CA ILE A 29 -0.56 1.58 2.39
C ILE A 29 0.54 2.14 1.49
N GLY A 30 1.81 1.84 1.81
CA GLY A 30 2.97 2.33 1.08
C GLY A 30 3.00 1.83 -0.37
N THR A 31 2.71 0.56 -0.60
CA THR A 31 2.68 -0.02 -1.96
C THR A 31 1.57 0.58 -2.82
N LEU A 32 0.39 0.84 -2.26
CA LEU A 32 -0.70 1.52 -2.98
C LEU A 32 -0.38 2.99 -3.32
N GLN A 33 0.45 3.63 -2.50
CA GLN A 33 0.91 5.01 -2.69
C GLN A 33 2.21 5.13 -3.48
N ALA A 34 2.89 4.02 -3.81
CA ALA A 34 4.19 3.99 -4.48
C ALA A 34 4.15 4.33 -5.98
N TYR A 35 3.36 5.34 -6.38
CA TYR A 35 3.30 5.80 -7.76
C TYR A 35 4.56 6.58 -8.18
N GLY A 36 5.27 7.18 -7.22
CA GLY A 36 6.50 7.95 -7.49
C GLY A 36 7.60 7.08 -8.09
N GLU A 37 7.75 5.85 -7.61
CA GLU A 37 8.74 4.91 -8.14
C GLU A 37 8.43 4.54 -9.60
N ILE A 38 7.14 4.31 -9.90
CA ILE A 38 6.67 4.01 -11.25
C ILE A 38 6.87 5.22 -12.16
N LEU A 39 6.59 6.44 -11.68
CA LEU A 39 6.80 7.67 -12.43
C LEU A 39 8.28 7.86 -12.80
N VAL A 40 9.20 7.58 -11.88
CA VAL A 40 10.65 7.72 -12.12
C VAL A 40 11.16 6.67 -13.11
N VAL A 41 10.68 5.43 -13.01
CA VAL A 41 11.19 4.31 -13.83
C VAL A 41 10.51 4.23 -15.20
N LEU A 42 9.20 4.44 -15.27
CA LEU A 42 8.38 4.24 -16.47
C LEU A 42 7.75 5.52 -17.04
N GLY A 43 7.95 6.66 -16.39
CA GLY A 43 7.38 7.95 -16.81
C GLY A 43 5.89 8.11 -16.46
N ASP A 44 5.31 9.22 -16.92
CA ASP A 44 3.92 9.63 -16.64
C ASP A 44 2.85 8.76 -17.30
N THR A 45 3.24 7.97 -18.29
CA THR A 45 2.37 7.05 -19.03
C THR A 45 2.28 5.65 -18.41
N GLY A 46 3.08 5.34 -17.39
CA GLY A 46 3.09 4.03 -16.74
C GLY A 46 3.70 2.93 -17.60
N GLY A 47 4.60 3.30 -18.52
CA GLY A 47 5.32 2.39 -19.41
C GLY A 47 4.61 2.09 -20.73
N PRO A 48 5.20 1.22 -21.58
CA PRO A 48 4.63 0.86 -22.86
C PRO A 48 3.21 0.28 -22.69
N GLN A 49 2.22 0.85 -23.37
CA GLN A 49 0.80 0.49 -23.24
C GLN A 49 0.19 0.65 -21.83
N GLY A 50 0.84 1.36 -20.91
CA GLY A 50 0.33 1.58 -19.54
C GLY A 50 0.35 0.32 -18.66
N VAL A 51 1.28 -0.62 -18.92
CA VAL A 51 1.39 -1.88 -18.17
C VAL A 51 1.58 -1.71 -16.65
N ALA A 52 2.15 -0.58 -16.21
CA ALA A 52 2.35 -0.26 -14.80
C ALA A 52 1.47 0.91 -14.33
N MET A 53 0.34 1.17 -15.01
CA MET A 53 -0.53 2.28 -14.64
C MET A 53 -1.25 2.02 -13.32
N VAL A 54 -0.88 2.78 -12.28
CA VAL A 54 -1.52 2.72 -10.96
C VAL A 54 -2.44 3.92 -10.72
N PRO A 55 -3.45 3.83 -9.83
CA PRO A 55 -4.36 4.92 -9.54
C PRO A 55 -3.66 6.22 -9.13
N GLY A 56 -2.58 6.13 -8.35
CA GLY A 56 -1.78 7.28 -7.96
C GLY A 56 -1.07 7.96 -9.15
N LEU A 57 -0.59 7.18 -10.12
CA LEU A 57 0.03 7.70 -11.34
C LEU A 57 -1.02 8.33 -12.25
N TYR A 58 -2.23 7.75 -12.30
CA TYR A 58 -3.34 8.30 -13.06
C TYR A 58 -3.80 9.64 -12.51
N MET A 59 -3.89 9.76 -11.18
CA MET A 59 -4.12 11.02 -10.49
C MET A 59 -3.04 12.05 -10.82
N PHE A 60 -1.76 11.66 -10.72
CA PHE A 60 -0.61 12.53 -11.02
C PHE A 60 -0.66 13.05 -12.46
N ARG A 61 -0.88 12.17 -13.44
CA ARG A 61 -1.00 12.55 -14.85
C ARG A 61 -2.15 13.53 -15.08
N ASN A 62 -3.33 13.28 -14.50
CA ASN A 62 -4.46 14.20 -14.63
C ASN A 62 -4.18 15.58 -13.99
N ALA A 63 -3.43 15.62 -12.89
CA ALA A 63 -3.09 16.87 -12.19
C ALA A 63 -2.05 17.70 -12.94
N PHE A 64 -0.94 17.08 -13.35
CA PHE A 64 0.26 17.79 -13.81
C PHE A 64 0.49 17.74 -15.32
N VAL A 65 0.00 16.70 -16.02
CA VAL A 65 0.17 16.56 -17.47
C VAL A 65 -1.02 17.15 -18.22
N GLU A 66 -2.23 16.73 -17.83
CA GLU A 66 -3.46 17.18 -18.50
C GLU A 66 -4.01 18.50 -17.91
N GLY A 67 -3.49 18.96 -16.76
CA GLY A 67 -3.92 20.19 -16.10
C GLY A 67 -5.32 20.14 -15.47
N TYR A 68 -5.95 18.97 -15.41
CA TYR A 68 -7.27 18.75 -14.81
C TYR A 68 -7.18 18.48 -13.31
N ALA A 69 -6.81 19.52 -12.53
CA ALA A 69 -6.71 19.44 -11.07
C ALA A 69 -8.02 18.95 -10.41
N GLY A 70 -9.18 19.37 -10.89
CA GLY A 70 -10.48 18.92 -10.35
C GLY A 70 -10.71 17.40 -10.49
N LYS A 71 -10.34 16.81 -11.64
CA LYS A 71 -10.43 15.36 -11.87
C LYS A 71 -9.43 14.62 -10.98
N ALA A 72 -8.22 15.15 -10.85
CA ALA A 72 -7.22 14.58 -9.96
C ALA A 72 -7.68 14.56 -8.49
N CYS A 73 -8.28 15.65 -8.00
CA CYS A 73 -8.85 15.69 -6.65
C CYS A 73 -9.94 14.63 -6.43
N ALA A 74 -10.83 14.41 -7.41
CA ALA A 74 -11.86 13.38 -7.32
C ALA A 74 -11.26 11.96 -7.24
N ILE A 75 -10.25 11.68 -8.06
CA ILE A 75 -9.51 10.40 -8.04
C ILE A 75 -8.79 10.23 -6.69
N GLY A 76 -8.15 11.28 -6.19
CA GLY A 76 -7.46 11.27 -4.90
C GLY A 76 -8.40 10.99 -3.73
N LEU A 77 -9.61 11.56 -3.76
CA LEU A 77 -10.62 11.33 -2.71
C LEU A 77 -11.15 9.89 -2.76
N LEU A 78 -11.37 9.34 -3.96
CA LEU A 78 -11.73 7.91 -4.12
C LEU A 78 -10.61 6.99 -3.61
N LEU A 79 -9.35 7.29 -3.96
CA LEU A 79 -8.20 6.52 -3.51
C LEU A 79 -8.03 6.60 -1.98
N PHE A 80 -8.27 7.77 -1.40
CA PHE A 80 -8.25 7.98 0.06
C PHE A 80 -9.30 7.12 0.76
N VAL A 81 -10.55 7.13 0.29
CA VAL A 81 -11.63 6.29 0.84
C VAL A 81 -11.27 4.80 0.69
N PHE A 82 -10.71 4.40 -0.45
CA PHE A 82 -10.28 3.02 -0.69
C PHE A 82 -9.18 2.59 0.29
N ILE A 83 -8.14 3.40 0.49
CA ILE A 83 -7.06 3.12 1.44
C ILE A 83 -7.60 3.10 2.87
N LEU A 84 -8.53 3.98 3.23
CA LEU A 84 -9.16 3.98 4.55
C LEU A 84 -9.94 2.69 4.82
N ILE A 85 -10.74 2.23 3.85
CA ILE A 85 -11.47 0.96 3.96
C ILE A 85 -10.48 -0.20 4.14
N LEU A 86 -9.41 -0.22 3.33
CA LEU A 86 -8.40 -1.27 3.41
C LEU A 86 -7.64 -1.25 4.74
N THR A 87 -7.35 -0.05 5.26
CA THR A 87 -6.70 0.16 6.55
C THR A 87 -7.61 -0.26 7.68
N GLU A 88 -8.90 0.07 7.65
CA GLU A 88 -9.87 -0.33 8.66
C GLU A 88 -10.11 -1.84 8.66
N ILE A 89 -10.21 -2.46 7.47
CA ILE A 89 -10.25 -3.92 7.33
C ILE A 89 -9.01 -4.53 7.96
N ASN A 90 -7.82 -4.07 7.57
CA ASN A 90 -6.58 -4.61 8.14
C ASN A 90 -6.57 -4.41 9.66
N ASN A 91 -6.84 -3.22 10.17
CA ASN A 91 -6.90 -2.93 11.60
C ASN A 91 -7.89 -3.85 12.33
N ARG A 92 -9.06 -4.15 11.74
CA ARG A 92 -10.06 -5.06 12.30
C ARG A 92 -9.64 -6.53 12.28
N TYR A 93 -9.07 -7.04 11.19
CA TYR A 93 -8.55 -8.42 11.13
C TYR A 93 -7.30 -8.60 12.02
N VAL A 94 -6.60 -7.51 12.28
CA VAL A 94 -5.37 -7.43 13.06
C VAL A 94 -5.66 -7.04 14.53
N ARG A 95 -6.94 -6.95 14.93
CA ARG A 95 -7.30 -6.80 16.35
C ARG A 95 -7.00 -8.11 17.09
N VAL A 96 -6.06 -7.99 18.02
CA VAL A 96 -5.85 -8.89 19.15
C VAL A 96 -7.18 -8.98 19.91
N GLU A 97 -7.80 -10.15 19.88
CA GLU A 97 -8.65 -10.62 20.97
C GLU A 97 -7.85 -10.42 22.27
N LYS A 98 -8.39 -9.63 23.20
CA LYS A 98 -7.77 -9.38 24.50
C LYS A 98 -7.52 -10.69 25.25
#